data_AF-A0A8J9S278-F1
#
_entry.id   AF-A0A8J9S278-F1
#
_cell.length_a   1.000
_cell.length_b   1.000
_cell.length_c   1.000
_cell.angle_alpha   90.00
_cell.angle_beta   90.00
_cell.angle_gamma   90.00
#
_symmetry.space_group_name_H-M   'P 1'
#
loop_
_entity.id
_entity.type
_entity.pdbx_description
1 polymer ?
#
loop_
_entity_poly.entity_id
_entity_poly.type
_entity_poly.pdbx_seq_one_letter_code
_entity_poly.pdbx_strand_id
1 'polypeptide(L)'
;MPNHEPPSNVDPLGPFAVLLSAALILINAAISVRFSLGLHRTLAVASLRCILQLSILGYVLAPVFRFNTWWLVLLYAGAMLAISSAETVSHPAASYKGMLLHVLGSLSASSAVVMVYALLLVLRPHPRWDAPYAIAVLASVLANALSGVSAGLSSVVQELTLGAQHVEALLLVGASRWEATRGVVQRSLSAALAPTLSHMSAIGLVTLPSFMSGQLLGGVPPIQVARYQIVVMFLAAAAAGLASTATVLLAVNAVVDQQHRIRSERLRPRAGQSGVATWVQAQTSKGWHAARSEMRRLMTRVRLASRQRASWQPAPQRRSWLGRSALGRRVFGGAAAEDDDVLSISSRLRDVMIGSEDEMESVLSGPLALSDDGHDDSHVPALGPGRRQST
;
A
#
# COMPACT_ATOMS: atom_id res chain seq x y z
N MET A 1 -6.78 12.58 44.17
CA MET A 1 -5.51 12.74 43.44
C MET A 1 -5.31 14.23 43.23
N PRO A 2 -4.20 14.84 43.67
CA PRO A 2 -4.01 16.26 43.50
C PRO A 2 -3.87 16.57 42.00
N ASN A 3 -4.66 17.54 41.55
CA ASN A 3 -4.63 18.06 40.19
C ASN A 3 -3.30 18.78 39.98
N HIS A 4 -2.32 18.10 39.38
CA HIS A 4 -1.16 18.77 38.82
C HIS A 4 -1.61 19.42 37.51
N GLU A 5 -2.01 20.69 37.57
CA GLU A 5 -2.00 21.57 36.40
C GLU A 5 -0.57 21.57 35.84
N PRO A 6 -0.38 21.33 34.52
CA PRO A 6 0.95 21.40 33.95
C PRO A 6 1.49 22.83 34.12
N PRO A 7 2.78 22.99 34.47
CA PRO A 7 3.38 24.31 34.66
C PRO A 7 3.18 25.19 33.41
N SER A 8 2.46 26.30 33.57
CA SER A 8 2.03 27.25 32.54
C SER A 8 3.17 28.17 32.06
N ASN A 9 4.39 27.65 31.95
CA ASN A 9 5.60 28.46 31.72
C ASN A 9 5.92 28.64 30.22
N VAL A 10 5.09 28.10 29.33
CA VAL A 10 5.35 28.04 27.91
C VAL A 10 4.11 28.52 27.17
N ASP A 11 4.20 29.73 26.59
CA ASP A 11 3.14 30.25 25.74
C ASP A 11 2.88 29.27 24.58
N PRO A 12 1.60 29.05 24.20
CA PRO A 12 1.28 28.20 23.06
C PRO A 12 1.99 28.73 21.82
N LEU A 13 2.83 27.88 21.22
CA LEU A 13 3.63 28.21 20.04
C LEU A 13 2.72 28.65 18.89
N GLY A 14 2.64 29.96 18.66
CA GLY A 14 1.87 30.52 17.58
C GLY A 14 2.45 30.14 16.21
N PRO A 15 1.66 30.23 15.12
CA PRO A 15 2.13 29.99 13.74
C PRO A 15 3.37 30.84 13.37
N PHE A 16 3.52 32.00 14.02
CA PHE A 16 4.67 32.89 13.85
C PHE A 16 6.00 32.26 14.32
N ALA A 17 6.01 31.49 15.40
CA ALA A 17 7.23 30.81 15.88
C ALA A 17 7.68 29.72 14.90
N VAL A 18 6.71 29.04 14.27
CA VAL A 18 6.97 28.06 13.20
C VAL A 18 7.54 28.75 11.97
N LEU A 19 7.00 29.90 11.57
CA LEU A 19 7.52 30.72 10.47
C LEU A 19 8.96 31.18 10.75
N LEU A 20 9.23 31.66 11.96
CA LEU A 20 10.56 32.11 12.38
C LEU A 20 11.58 30.96 12.36
N SER A 21 11.17 29.76 12.81
CA SER A 21 12.00 28.56 12.74
C SER A 21 12.25 28.11 11.30
N ALA A 22 11.24 28.23 10.43
CA ALA A 22 11.38 27.96 9.00
C ALA A 22 12.35 28.94 8.30
N ALA A 23 12.52 30.16 8.81
CA ALA A 23 13.51 31.10 8.28
C ALA A 23 14.95 30.60 8.42
N LEU A 24 15.27 29.77 9.44
CA LEU A 24 16.59 29.13 9.56
C LEU A 24 16.87 28.14 8.43
N ILE A 25 15.83 27.53 7.85
CA ILE A 25 15.97 26.66 6.67
C ILE A 25 16.35 27.50 5.45
N LEU A 26 15.90 28.75 5.36
CA LEU A 26 16.29 29.67 4.27
C LEU A 26 17.79 30.00 4.32
N ILE A 27 18.40 30.04 5.50
CA ILE A 27 19.85 30.21 5.65
C ILE A 27 20.58 29.01 5.03
N ASN A 28 20.16 27.78 5.34
CA ASN A 28 20.72 26.57 4.73
C ASN A 28 20.49 26.54 3.20
N ALA A 29 19.34 27.03 2.74
CA ALA A 29 19.06 27.18 1.32
C ALA A 29 19.99 28.22 0.67
N ALA A 30 20.26 29.35 1.33
CA ALA A 30 21.18 30.38 0.86
C ALA A 30 22.63 29.87 0.77
N ILE A 31 23.08 29.12 1.78
CA ILE A 31 24.38 28.42 1.75
C ILE A 31 24.41 27.43 0.58
N SER A 32 23.35 26.64 0.40
CA SER A 32 23.27 25.69 -0.73
C SER A 32 23.37 26.37 -2.09
N VAL A 33 22.78 27.55 -2.26
CA VAL A 33 22.87 28.35 -3.50
C VAL A 33 24.27 28.92 -3.65
N ARG A 34 24.89 29.41 -2.57
CA ARG A 34 26.23 30.00 -2.59
C ARG A 34 27.32 28.99 -2.96
N PHE A 35 27.13 27.72 -2.61
CA PHE A 35 28.02 26.60 -2.92
C PHE A 35 27.59 25.78 -4.16
N SER A 36 26.56 26.21 -4.90
CA SER A 36 26.07 25.52 -6.12
C SER A 36 25.75 24.02 -5.91
N LEU A 37 25.33 23.63 -4.71
CA LEU A 37 25.09 22.24 -4.32
C LEU A 37 23.85 21.61 -5.01
N GLY A 38 23.09 22.38 -5.79
CA GLY A 38 21.84 21.94 -6.42
C GLY A 38 20.70 21.61 -5.44
N LEU A 39 20.97 21.62 -4.13
CA LEU A 39 20.10 21.05 -3.09
C LEU A 39 18.95 21.96 -2.63
N HIS A 40 19.02 23.26 -2.93
CA HIS A 40 18.01 24.26 -2.56
C HIS A 40 16.55 23.84 -2.82
N ARG A 41 16.22 23.35 -4.02
CA ARG A 41 14.88 22.84 -4.37
C ARG A 41 14.52 21.59 -3.57
N THR A 42 15.47 20.66 -3.41
CA THR A 42 15.27 19.43 -2.62
C THR A 42 15.00 19.74 -1.15
N LEU A 43 15.77 20.66 -0.57
CA LEU A 43 15.62 21.08 0.82
C LEU A 43 14.30 21.80 1.05
N ALA A 44 13.90 22.70 0.14
CA ALA A 44 12.61 23.39 0.21
C ALA A 44 11.43 22.40 0.11
N VAL A 45 11.46 21.47 -0.85
CA VAL A 45 10.43 20.44 -1.00
C VAL A 45 10.38 19.50 0.21
N ALA A 46 11.53 19.08 0.73
CA ALA A 46 11.59 18.23 1.93
C ALA A 46 11.03 18.95 3.17
N SER A 47 11.35 20.23 3.34
CA SER A 47 10.87 21.04 4.45
C SER A 47 9.36 21.27 4.37
N LEU A 48 8.84 21.62 3.20
CA LEU A 48 7.40 21.77 2.99
C LEU A 48 6.65 20.45 3.21
N ARG A 49 7.19 19.33 2.69
CA ARG A 49 6.67 17.98 2.95
C ARG A 49 6.65 17.68 4.45
N CYS A 50 7.70 18.01 5.19
CA CYS A 50 7.79 17.81 6.63
C CYS A 50 6.69 18.57 7.39
N ILE A 51 6.53 19.87 7.10
CA ILE A 51 5.50 20.71 7.72
C ILE A 51 4.11 20.16 7.46
N LEU A 52 3.80 19.83 6.20
CA LEU A 52 2.50 19.28 5.81
C LEU A 52 2.25 17.92 6.47
N GLN A 53 3.24 17.03 6.47
CA GLN A 53 3.10 15.69 7.05
C GLN A 53 2.88 15.72 8.55
N LEU A 54 3.63 16.53 9.30
CA LEU A 54 3.46 16.65 10.74
C LEU A 54 2.12 17.32 11.10
N SER A 55 1.68 18.31 10.32
CA SER A 55 0.37 18.95 10.52
C SER A 55 -0.77 17.96 10.30
N ILE A 56 -0.74 17.19 9.20
CA ILE A 56 -1.74 16.16 8.91
C ILE A 56 -1.72 15.07 10.00
N LEU A 57 -0.53 14.65 10.43
CA LEU A 57 -0.36 13.62 11.45
C LEU A 57 -1.05 14.01 12.77
N GLY A 58 -0.93 15.27 13.21
CA GLY A 58 -1.62 15.77 14.39
C GLY A 58 -3.15 15.61 14.29
N TYR A 59 -3.74 15.97 13.14
CA TYR A 59 -5.17 15.81 12.90
C TYR A 59 -5.62 14.34 12.80
N VAL A 60 -4.78 13.47 12.24
CA VAL A 60 -5.09 12.03 12.10
C VAL A 60 -5.00 11.30 13.43
N LEU A 61 -4.05 11.67 14.30
CA LEU A 61 -3.86 10.99 15.59
C LEU A 61 -4.92 11.35 16.63
N ALA A 62 -5.46 12.58 16.61
CA ALA A 62 -6.49 13.01 17.56
C ALA A 62 -7.72 12.06 17.63
N PRO A 63 -8.39 11.67 16.53
CA PRO A 63 -9.49 10.70 16.59
C PRO A 63 -9.02 9.29 16.98
N VAL A 64 -7.82 8.87 16.54
CA VAL A 64 -7.29 7.54 16.88
C VAL A 64 -7.11 7.39 18.39
N PHE A 65 -6.55 8.41 19.05
CA PHE A 65 -6.40 8.42 20.50
C PHE A 65 -7.73 8.58 21.24
N ARG A 66 -8.68 9.36 20.71
CA ARG A 66 -10.00 9.55 21.32
C ARG A 66 -10.83 8.27 21.34
N PHE A 67 -10.86 7.52 20.25
CA PHE A 67 -11.65 6.30 20.16
C PHE A 67 -10.93 5.06 20.73
N ASN A 68 -9.60 5.11 20.85
CA ASN A 68 -8.74 4.08 21.43
C ASN A 68 -9.16 2.64 21.09
N THR A 69 -9.50 2.38 19.82
CA THR A 69 -10.02 1.09 19.39
C THR A 69 -8.95 0.32 18.62
N TRP A 70 -8.80 -0.98 18.91
CA TRP A 70 -7.73 -1.82 18.34
C TRP A 70 -7.68 -1.82 16.79
N TRP A 71 -8.85 -1.80 16.13
CA TRP A 71 -8.91 -1.80 14.67
C TRP A 71 -8.43 -0.48 14.05
N LEU A 72 -8.62 0.67 14.71
CA LEU A 72 -8.11 1.97 14.26
C LEU A 72 -6.58 2.02 14.35
N VAL A 73 -6.02 1.49 15.43
CA VAL A 73 -4.57 1.35 15.62
C VAL A 73 -4.00 0.43 14.55
N LEU A 74 -4.65 -0.70 14.26
CA LEU A 74 -4.22 -1.63 13.22
C LEU A 74 -4.32 -1.01 11.82
N LEU A 75 -5.38 -0.25 11.53
CA LEU A 75 -5.54 0.48 10.28
C LEU A 75 -4.41 1.51 10.10
N TYR A 76 -4.13 2.29 11.14
CA TYR A 76 -3.04 3.26 11.15
C TYR A 76 -1.67 2.58 10.98
N ALA A 77 -1.43 1.47 11.68
CA ALA A 77 -0.24 0.64 11.54
C ALA A 77 -0.04 0.13 10.10
N GLY A 78 -1.12 -0.37 9.48
CA GLY A 78 -1.11 -0.82 8.09
C GLY A 78 -0.79 0.32 7.11
N ALA A 79 -1.36 1.51 7.35
CA ALA A 79 -1.05 2.70 6.56
C ALA A 79 0.42 3.12 6.68
N MET A 80 0.98 3.14 7.91
CA MET A 80 2.40 3.41 8.12
C MET A 80 3.29 2.40 7.38
N LEU A 81 3.01 1.10 7.51
CA LEU A 81 3.75 0.03 6.82
C LEU A 81 3.72 0.20 5.29
N ALA A 82 2.55 0.50 4.72
CA ALA A 82 2.41 0.70 3.28
C ALA A 82 3.21 1.92 2.78
N ILE A 83 3.16 3.03 3.51
CA ILE A 83 3.90 4.25 3.16
C ILE A 83 5.42 4.02 3.32
N SER A 84 5.85 3.44 4.45
CA SER A 84 7.26 3.18 4.73
C SER A 84 7.89 2.21 3.74
N SER A 85 7.21 1.11 3.41
CA SER A 85 7.72 0.15 2.42
C SER A 85 7.89 0.76 1.02
N ALA A 86 6.93 1.57 0.60
CA ALA A 86 7.02 2.31 -0.64
C ALA A 86 8.17 3.32 -0.67
N GLU A 87 8.35 4.07 0.42
CA GLU A 87 9.43 5.02 0.57
C GLU A 87 10.80 4.30 0.53
N THR A 88 10.94 3.17 1.20
CA THR A 88 12.16 2.34 1.19
C THR A 88 12.59 1.97 -0.23
N VAL A 89 11.64 1.51 -1.05
CA VAL A 89 11.89 1.02 -2.42
C VAL A 89 12.32 2.16 -3.35
N SER A 90 12.09 3.41 -2.97
CA SER A 90 12.52 4.58 -3.74
C SER A 90 13.95 5.03 -3.47
N HIS A 91 14.63 4.48 -2.45
CA HIS A 91 15.99 4.87 -2.08
C HIS A 91 17.11 4.24 -2.94
N PRO A 92 17.08 2.94 -3.30
CA PRO A 92 18.16 2.32 -4.07
C PRO A 92 18.30 2.88 -5.50
N ALA A 93 19.54 2.92 -6.01
CA ALA A 93 19.86 3.43 -7.34
C ALA A 93 19.35 2.54 -8.50
N ALA A 94 19.08 1.27 -8.23
CA ALA A 94 18.51 0.32 -9.20
C ALA A 94 17.32 -0.43 -8.58
N SER A 95 16.35 -0.80 -9.43
CA SER A 95 15.12 -1.48 -9.01
C SER A 95 14.97 -2.81 -9.75
N TYR A 96 14.41 -3.82 -9.08
CA TYR A 96 14.04 -5.10 -9.67
C TYR A 96 12.53 -5.38 -9.51
N LYS A 97 11.97 -6.26 -10.35
CA LYS A 97 10.55 -6.62 -10.34
C LYS A 97 10.19 -7.33 -9.03
N GLY A 98 9.21 -6.80 -8.30
CA GLY A 98 8.76 -7.38 -7.02
C GLY A 98 9.46 -6.81 -5.77
N MET A 99 10.38 -5.85 -5.92
CA MET A 99 11.09 -5.21 -4.79
C MET A 99 10.14 -4.64 -3.72
N LEU A 100 9.03 -4.03 -4.14
CA LEU A 100 8.00 -3.53 -3.20
C LEU A 100 7.36 -4.64 -2.38
N LEU A 101 7.06 -5.79 -2.99
CA LEU A 101 6.42 -6.90 -2.29
C LEU A 101 7.40 -7.56 -1.32
N HIS A 102 8.67 -7.69 -1.69
CA HIS A 102 9.70 -8.21 -0.79
C HIS A 102 9.93 -7.30 0.41
N VAL A 103 10.04 -5.99 0.19
CA VAL A 103 10.22 -5.01 1.28
C VAL A 103 8.98 -4.91 2.16
N LEU A 104 7.78 -4.88 1.56
CA LEU A 104 6.53 -4.87 2.32
C LEU A 104 6.39 -6.15 3.14
N GLY A 105 6.68 -7.31 2.55
CA GLY A 105 6.65 -8.60 3.23
C GLY A 105 7.65 -8.70 4.38
N SER A 106 8.91 -8.28 4.15
CA SER A 106 9.94 -8.32 5.19
C SER A 106 9.66 -7.35 6.34
N LEU A 107 9.27 -6.10 6.04
CA LEU A 107 8.93 -5.10 7.06
C LEU A 107 7.67 -5.49 7.84
N SER A 108 6.62 -5.96 7.17
CA SER A 108 5.38 -6.38 7.84
C SER A 108 5.60 -7.61 8.72
N ALA A 109 6.28 -8.64 8.22
CA ALA A 109 6.53 -9.85 8.99
C ALA A 109 7.40 -9.59 10.21
N SER A 110 8.53 -8.89 10.04
CA SER A 110 9.43 -8.54 11.16
C SER A 110 8.75 -7.65 12.20
N SER A 111 8.07 -6.58 11.76
CA SER A 111 7.37 -5.66 12.65
C SER A 111 6.20 -6.34 13.35
N ALA A 112 5.45 -7.22 12.67
CA ALA A 112 4.36 -7.96 13.29
C ALA A 112 4.88 -8.93 14.36
N VAL A 113 5.93 -9.71 14.06
CA VAL A 113 6.54 -10.63 15.03
C VAL A 113 7.03 -9.88 16.26
N VAL A 114 7.76 -8.79 16.07
CA VAL A 114 8.28 -7.98 17.19
C VAL A 114 7.15 -7.29 17.95
N MET A 115 6.13 -6.78 17.27
CA MET A 115 5.01 -6.10 17.93
C MET A 115 4.15 -7.06 18.74
N VAL A 116 3.90 -8.27 18.22
CA VAL A 116 3.21 -9.33 18.96
C VAL A 116 4.02 -9.74 20.19
N TYR A 117 5.33 -9.94 20.03
CA TYR A 117 6.24 -10.22 21.15
C TYR A 117 6.22 -9.08 22.19
N ALA A 118 6.30 -7.83 21.75
CA ALA A 118 6.30 -6.64 22.59
C ALA A 118 5.02 -6.52 23.41
N LEU A 119 3.85 -6.65 22.77
CA LEU A 119 2.55 -6.48 23.43
C LEU A 119 2.19 -7.64 24.35
N LEU A 120 2.48 -8.89 23.96
CA LEU A 120 2.05 -10.07 24.72
C LEU A 120 3.02 -10.42 25.86
N LEU A 121 4.32 -10.34 25.63
CA LEU A 121 5.32 -10.81 26.59
C LEU A 121 5.96 -9.69 27.39
N VAL A 122 6.35 -8.58 26.74
CA VAL A 122 7.29 -7.63 27.34
C VAL A 122 6.61 -6.44 28.00
N LEU A 123 5.86 -5.62 27.25
CA LEU A 123 5.33 -4.35 27.76
C LEU A 123 4.09 -4.53 28.62
N ARG A 124 3.31 -5.60 28.37
CA ARG A 124 2.01 -5.90 29.00
C ARG A 124 1.25 -4.64 29.45
N PRO A 125 0.87 -3.74 28.51
CA PRO A 125 0.17 -2.52 28.89
C PRO A 125 -1.15 -2.87 29.59
N HIS A 126 -1.52 -2.13 30.62
CA HIS A 126 -2.83 -2.21 31.26
C HIS A 126 -3.55 -0.87 31.01
N PRO A 127 -4.57 -0.78 30.13
CA PRO A 127 -5.16 -1.80 29.24
C PRO A 127 -4.23 -2.24 28.09
N ARG A 128 -4.40 -3.47 27.57
CA ARG A 128 -3.50 -4.07 26.55
C ARG A 128 -3.39 -3.28 25.24
N TRP A 129 -4.34 -2.38 25.00
CA TRP A 129 -4.49 -1.61 23.76
C TRP A 129 -4.51 -0.12 24.06
N ASP A 130 -3.45 0.39 24.66
CA ASP A 130 -3.29 1.83 24.80
C ASP A 130 -2.70 2.42 23.50
N ALA A 131 -3.54 3.13 22.72
CA ALA A 131 -3.20 3.59 21.37
C ALA A 131 -1.91 4.45 21.31
N PRO A 132 -1.67 5.42 22.21
CA PRO A 132 -0.44 6.21 22.19
C PRO A 132 0.83 5.36 22.38
N TYR A 133 0.80 4.37 23.28
CA TYR A 133 1.93 3.48 23.48
C TYR A 133 2.15 2.55 22.29
N ALA A 134 1.08 1.91 21.81
CA ALA A 134 1.18 0.99 20.68
C ALA A 134 1.71 1.70 19.42
N ILE A 135 1.21 2.91 19.14
CA ILE A 135 1.64 3.72 18.00
C ILE A 135 3.09 4.18 18.16
N ALA A 136 3.50 4.61 19.35
CA ALA A 136 4.88 5.03 19.59
C ALA A 136 5.89 3.88 19.45
N VAL A 137 5.59 2.72 20.02
CA VAL A 137 6.44 1.53 19.91
C VAL A 137 6.54 1.09 18.45
N LEU A 138 5.41 1.00 17.75
CA LEU A 138 5.39 0.64 16.34
C LEU A 138 6.18 1.65 15.49
N ALA A 139 6.01 2.95 15.72
CA ALA A 139 6.73 3.99 15.00
C ALA A 139 8.24 3.86 15.19
N SER A 140 8.71 3.59 16.41
CA SER A 140 10.13 3.38 16.70
C SER A 140 10.68 2.11 16.05
N VAL A 141 9.92 1.01 16.10
CA VAL A 141 10.25 -0.26 15.44
C VAL A 141 10.35 -0.09 13.93
N LEU A 142 9.35 0.53 13.31
CA LEU A 142 9.32 0.79 11.87
C LEU A 142 10.44 1.74 11.43
N ALA A 143 10.74 2.78 12.20
CA ALA A 143 11.80 3.72 11.85
C ALA A 143 13.17 3.04 11.77
N ASN A 144 13.53 2.23 12.77
CA ASN A 144 14.80 1.49 12.75
C ASN A 144 14.81 0.43 11.65
N ALA A 145 13.71 -0.29 11.47
CA ALA A 145 13.59 -1.29 10.40
C ALA A 145 13.70 -0.64 9.00
N LEU A 146 13.06 0.51 8.79
CA LEU A 146 13.12 1.29 7.56
C LEU A 146 14.56 1.70 7.23
N SER A 147 15.27 2.29 8.20
CA SER A 147 16.67 2.68 8.00
C SER A 147 17.56 1.48 7.68
N GLY A 148 17.40 0.37 8.41
CA GLY A 148 18.22 -0.82 8.18
C GLY A 148 17.92 -1.50 6.84
N VAL A 149 16.64 -1.64 6.47
CA VAL A 149 16.24 -2.21 5.18
C VAL A 149 16.70 -1.32 4.03
N SER A 150 16.56 0.01 4.14
CA SER A 150 16.99 0.95 3.10
C SER A 150 18.51 0.86 2.84
N ALA A 151 19.32 0.87 3.91
CA ALA A 151 20.76 0.73 3.82
C ALA A 151 21.19 -0.65 3.31
N GLY A 152 20.60 -1.73 3.83
CA GLY A 152 20.89 -3.10 3.41
C GLY A 152 20.50 -3.36 1.95
N LEU A 153 19.33 -2.88 1.52
CA LEU A 153 18.85 -3.01 0.15
C LEU A 153 19.72 -2.21 -0.82
N SER A 154 20.12 -1.00 -0.45
CA SER A 154 21.03 -0.19 -1.29
C SER A 154 22.40 -0.85 -1.40
N SER A 155 22.94 -1.35 -0.28
CA SER A 155 24.22 -2.06 -0.27
C SER A 155 24.19 -3.35 -1.10
N VAL A 156 23.16 -4.21 -0.94
CA VAL A 156 23.11 -5.48 -1.67
C VAL A 156 22.95 -5.26 -3.16
N VAL A 157 22.13 -4.28 -3.57
CA VAL A 157 21.97 -3.93 -4.98
C VAL A 157 23.28 -3.40 -5.55
N GLN A 158 23.98 -2.53 -4.82
CA GLN A 158 25.27 -1.99 -5.25
C GLN A 158 26.36 -3.06 -5.35
N GLU A 159 26.49 -3.91 -4.34
CA GLU A 159 27.46 -5.02 -4.30
C GLU A 159 27.21 -6.04 -5.42
N LEU A 160 25.96 -6.36 -5.71
CA LEU A 160 25.62 -7.25 -6.82
C LEU A 160 25.79 -6.58 -8.19
N THR A 161 25.70 -5.25 -8.28
CA THR A 161 25.93 -4.53 -9.53
C THR A 161 27.41 -4.37 -9.84
N LEU A 162 28.22 -3.99 -8.84
CA LEU A 162 29.66 -3.76 -9.00
C LEU A 162 30.47 -5.06 -8.92
N GLY A 163 30.05 -5.99 -8.07
CA GLY A 163 30.73 -7.27 -7.82
C GLY A 163 30.18 -8.44 -8.62
N ALA A 164 29.35 -8.19 -9.65
CA ALA A 164 28.71 -9.24 -10.46
C ALA A 164 29.72 -10.26 -11.00
N GLN A 165 30.83 -9.77 -11.56
CA GLN A 165 31.89 -10.61 -12.14
C GLN A 165 32.53 -11.56 -11.12
N HIS A 166 32.72 -11.10 -9.88
CA HIS A 166 33.30 -11.93 -8.82
C HIS A 166 32.35 -13.05 -8.41
N VAL A 167 31.06 -12.73 -8.27
CA VAL A 167 30.02 -13.73 -7.95
C VAL A 167 29.86 -14.72 -9.10
N GLU A 168 29.88 -14.28 -10.37
CA GLU A 168 29.85 -15.15 -11.54
C GLU A 168 31.08 -16.07 -11.61
N ALA A 169 32.28 -15.55 -11.34
CA ALA A 169 33.50 -16.36 -11.31
C ALA A 169 33.42 -17.49 -10.28
N LEU A 170 32.89 -17.23 -9.08
CA LEU A 170 32.69 -18.27 -8.05
C LEU A 170 31.67 -19.32 -8.50
N LEU A 171 30.58 -18.91 -9.16
CA LEU A 171 29.58 -19.82 -9.70
C LEU A 171 30.16 -20.70 -10.81
N LEU A 172 31.06 -20.18 -11.65
CA LEU A 172 31.76 -20.94 -12.70
C LEU A 172 32.69 -22.02 -12.14
N VAL A 173 33.30 -21.77 -10.96
CA VAL A 173 34.14 -22.75 -10.25
C VAL A 173 33.30 -23.80 -9.50
N GLY A 174 31.96 -23.69 -9.56
CA GLY A 174 31.03 -24.65 -8.97
C GLY A 174 30.57 -24.29 -7.55
N ALA A 175 30.85 -23.06 -7.07
CA ALA A 175 30.35 -22.61 -5.78
C ALA A 175 28.82 -22.56 -5.76
N SER A 176 28.20 -22.91 -4.64
CA SER A 176 26.77 -22.75 -4.46
C SER A 176 26.37 -21.27 -4.44
N ARG A 177 25.09 -20.98 -4.71
CA ARG A 177 24.57 -19.60 -4.64
C ARG A 177 24.86 -18.92 -3.29
N TRP A 178 24.85 -19.70 -2.21
CA TRP A 178 25.05 -19.21 -0.85
C TRP A 178 26.52 -18.89 -0.60
N GLU A 179 27.43 -19.76 -1.03
CA GLU A 179 28.87 -19.53 -0.91
C GLU A 179 29.32 -18.33 -1.74
N ALA A 180 28.82 -18.21 -2.98
CA ALA A 180 29.16 -17.10 -3.87
C ALA A 180 28.66 -15.74 -3.35
N THR A 181 27.54 -15.72 -2.62
CA THR A 181 26.90 -14.48 -2.14
C THR A 181 27.13 -14.19 -0.66
N ARG A 182 27.76 -15.09 0.10
CA ARG A 182 27.98 -14.94 1.54
C ARG A 182 28.67 -13.63 1.90
N GLY A 183 29.73 -13.26 1.16
CA GLY A 183 30.47 -12.01 1.39
C GLY A 183 29.60 -10.77 1.13
N VAL A 184 28.78 -10.81 0.08
CA VAL A 184 27.82 -9.74 -0.25
C VAL A 184 26.80 -9.59 0.87
N VAL A 185 26.19 -10.70 1.31
CA VAL A 185 25.20 -10.71 2.40
C VAL A 185 25.80 -10.13 3.70
N GLN A 186 27.02 -10.53 4.06
CA GLN A 186 27.71 -10.03 5.26
C GLN A 186 27.96 -8.53 5.19
N ARG A 187 28.49 -8.02 4.07
CA ARG A 187 28.72 -6.57 3.90
C ARG A 187 27.42 -5.78 3.94
N SER A 188 26.38 -6.27 3.27
CA SER A 188 25.07 -5.61 3.24
C SER A 188 24.36 -5.62 4.59
N LEU A 189 24.47 -6.71 5.37
CA LEU A 189 23.94 -6.76 6.73
C LEU A 189 24.69 -5.83 7.68
N SER A 190 26.02 -5.76 7.59
CA SER A 190 26.81 -4.81 8.36
C SER A 190 26.42 -3.36 8.05
N ALA A 191 26.23 -3.03 6.77
CA ALA A 191 25.74 -1.71 6.35
C ALA A 191 24.31 -1.43 6.85
N ALA A 192 23.44 -2.45 6.85
CA ALA A 192 22.07 -2.34 7.34
C ALA A 192 21.99 -2.06 8.85
N LEU A 193 22.86 -2.68 9.65
CA LEU A 193 22.83 -2.58 11.11
C LEU A 193 23.59 -1.37 11.64
N ALA A 194 24.53 -0.81 10.87
CA ALA A 194 25.35 0.32 11.29
C ALA A 194 24.54 1.52 11.83
N PRO A 195 23.43 1.98 11.21
CA PRO A 195 22.63 3.09 11.75
C PRO A 195 22.00 2.76 13.11
N THR A 196 21.54 1.52 13.29
CA THR A 196 20.91 1.07 14.53
C THR A 196 21.94 1.06 15.67
N LEU A 197 23.13 0.51 15.41
CA LEU A 197 24.22 0.46 16.38
C LEU A 197 24.72 1.87 16.76
N SER A 198 24.88 2.77 15.78
CA SER A 198 25.25 4.16 16.02
C SER A 198 24.20 4.92 16.84
N HIS A 199 22.91 4.63 16.63
CA HIS A 199 21.86 5.23 17.43
C HIS A 199 21.86 4.69 18.87
N MET A 200 22.10 3.38 19.05
CA MET A 200 22.20 2.74 20.37
C MET A 200 23.40 3.23 21.18
N SER A 201 24.52 3.61 20.56
CA SER A 201 25.69 4.12 21.29
C SER A 201 25.52 5.58 21.74
N ALA A 202 24.73 6.38 21.02
CA ALA A 202 24.53 7.79 21.29
C ALA A 202 23.31 8.10 22.19
N ILE A 203 22.35 7.16 22.28
CA ILE A 203 21.11 7.37 23.03
C ILE A 203 21.36 7.57 24.53
N GLY A 204 20.74 8.59 25.10
CA GLY A 204 20.88 8.95 26.52
C GLY A 204 22.15 9.77 26.85
N LEU A 205 23.16 9.78 25.98
CA LEU A 205 24.34 10.63 26.11
C LEU A 205 24.21 11.91 25.28
N VAL A 206 23.89 11.75 23.99
CA VAL A 206 23.81 12.87 23.03
C VAL A 206 22.36 13.17 22.66
N THR A 207 21.52 12.13 22.58
CA THR A 207 20.13 12.26 22.13
C THR A 207 19.15 11.68 23.14
N LEU A 208 18.09 12.43 23.42
CA LEU A 208 16.92 11.93 24.15
C LEU A 208 15.83 11.60 23.11
N PRO A 209 15.35 10.34 23.05
CA PRO A 209 14.29 9.99 22.12
C PRO A 209 13.02 10.81 22.37
N SER A 210 12.35 11.23 21.30
CA SER A 210 11.21 12.14 21.40
C SER A 210 10.05 11.55 22.22
N PHE A 211 9.79 10.24 22.08
CA PHE A 211 8.76 9.56 22.89
C PHE A 211 9.14 9.55 24.37
N MET A 212 10.42 9.32 24.67
CA MET A 212 10.98 9.38 26.03
C MET A 212 10.81 10.77 26.64
N SER A 213 11.20 11.81 25.90
CA SER A 213 11.05 13.21 26.32
C SER A 213 9.58 13.58 26.54
N GLY A 214 8.66 13.09 25.70
CA GLY A 214 7.23 13.29 25.88
C GLY A 214 6.70 12.73 27.21
N GLN A 215 7.16 11.53 27.61
CA GLN A 215 6.79 10.94 28.90
C GLN A 215 7.40 11.70 30.10
N LEU A 216 8.63 12.19 29.96
CA LEU A 216 9.27 13.03 30.98
C LEU A 216 8.49 14.34 31.18
N LEU A 217 8.10 15.01 30.10
CA LEU A 217 7.27 16.21 30.14
C LEU A 217 5.86 15.93 30.69
N GLY A 218 5.35 14.72 30.48
CA GLY A 218 4.10 14.23 31.07
C GLY A 218 4.18 13.87 32.55
N GLY A 219 5.32 14.08 33.21
CA GLY A 219 5.50 13.84 34.65
C GLY A 219 5.74 12.37 35.03
N VAL A 220 6.02 11.49 34.07
CA VAL A 220 6.35 10.08 34.36
C VAL A 220 7.74 10.01 35.00
N PRO A 221 7.94 9.22 36.09
CA PRO A 221 9.24 9.11 36.76
C PRO A 221 10.38 8.74 35.78
N PRO A 222 11.53 9.46 35.81
CA PRO A 222 12.60 9.28 34.82
C PRO A 222 13.15 7.85 34.73
N ILE A 223 13.25 7.16 35.87
CA ILE A 223 13.73 5.77 35.93
C ILE A 223 12.79 4.81 35.20
N GLN A 224 11.48 5.06 35.24
CA GLN A 224 10.48 4.24 34.57
C GLN A 224 10.54 4.47 33.06
N VAL A 225 10.60 5.73 32.65
CA VAL A 225 10.73 6.14 31.24
C VAL A 225 12.00 5.54 30.62
N ALA A 226 13.13 5.57 31.32
CA ALA A 226 14.39 4.98 30.85
C ALA A 226 14.27 3.47 30.61
N ARG A 227 13.65 2.72 31.54
CA ARG A 227 13.42 1.27 31.39
C ARG A 227 12.56 0.94 30.17
N TYR A 228 11.49 1.70 29.94
CA TYR A 228 10.68 1.54 28.74
C TYR A 228 11.49 1.81 27.47
N GLN A 229 12.29 2.88 27.46
CA GLN A 229 13.07 3.23 26.29
C GLN A 229 14.15 2.19 25.96
N ILE A 230 14.79 1.58 26.97
CA ILE A 230 15.74 0.47 26.78
C ILE A 230 15.04 -0.71 26.09
N VAL A 231 13.86 -1.10 26.59
CA VAL A 231 13.07 -2.18 26.00
C VAL A 231 12.68 -1.88 24.56
N VAL A 232 12.17 -0.68 24.29
CA VAL A 232 11.77 -0.26 22.93
C VAL A 232 12.97 -0.25 22.00
N MET A 233 14.15 0.15 22.47
CA MET A 233 15.37 0.14 21.67
C MET A 233 15.78 -1.27 21.26
N PHE A 234 15.72 -2.24 22.18
CA PHE A 234 16.03 -3.64 21.86
C PHE A 234 15.01 -4.25 20.89
N LEU A 235 13.73 -3.95 21.06
CA LEU A 235 12.68 -4.38 20.13
C LEU A 235 12.90 -3.79 18.73
N ALA A 236 13.20 -2.49 18.65
CA ALA A 236 13.46 -1.82 17.39
C ALA A 236 14.72 -2.35 16.69
N ALA A 237 15.79 -2.62 17.45
CA ALA A 237 17.01 -3.23 16.92
C ALA A 237 16.77 -4.66 16.41
N ALA A 238 16.01 -5.47 17.15
CA ALA A 238 15.62 -6.81 16.73
C ALA A 238 14.80 -6.78 15.44
N ALA A 239 13.81 -5.88 15.34
CA ALA A 239 13.02 -5.71 14.13
C ALA A 239 13.89 -5.28 12.93
N ALA A 240 14.83 -4.35 13.14
CA ALA A 240 15.74 -3.91 12.09
C ALA A 240 16.65 -5.04 11.60
N GLY A 241 17.17 -5.87 12.51
CA GLY A 241 17.95 -7.06 12.14
C GLY A 241 17.14 -8.08 11.36
N LEU A 242 15.92 -8.41 11.80
CA LEU A 242 15.05 -9.35 11.11
C LEU A 242 14.61 -8.83 9.73
N ALA A 243 14.18 -7.56 9.65
CA ALA A 243 13.72 -6.94 8.42
C ALA A 243 14.83 -6.83 7.38
N SER A 244 16.02 -6.38 7.79
CA SER A 244 17.18 -6.24 6.91
C SER A 244 17.66 -7.60 6.41
N THR A 245 17.74 -8.60 7.30
CA THR A 245 18.12 -9.97 6.92
C THR A 245 17.14 -10.56 5.93
N ALA A 246 15.83 -10.50 6.21
CA ALA A 246 14.82 -10.99 5.29
C ALA A 246 14.90 -10.27 3.92
N THR A 247 15.08 -8.95 3.91
CA THR A 247 15.16 -8.18 2.66
C THR A 247 16.41 -8.52 1.85
N VAL A 248 17.58 -8.60 2.48
CA VAL A 248 18.85 -8.92 1.81
C VAL A 248 18.78 -10.33 1.22
N LEU A 249 18.26 -11.31 1.96
CA LEU A 249 18.11 -12.68 1.47
C LEU A 249 17.11 -12.77 0.31
N LEU A 250 15.97 -12.08 0.40
CA LEU A 250 14.99 -12.02 -0.68
C LEU A 250 15.56 -11.30 -1.92
N ALA A 251 16.35 -10.25 -1.75
CA ALA A 251 17.00 -9.55 -2.84
C ALA A 251 18.03 -10.44 -3.55
N VAL A 252 18.88 -11.15 -2.80
CA VAL A 252 19.84 -12.11 -3.36
C VAL A 252 19.13 -13.21 -4.13
N ASN A 253 18.08 -13.82 -3.56
CA ASN A 253 17.30 -14.87 -4.23
C ASN A 253 16.53 -14.36 -5.48
N ALA A 254 16.21 -13.06 -5.55
CA ALA A 254 15.53 -12.48 -6.70
C ALA A 254 16.47 -12.16 -7.87
N VAL A 255 17.72 -11.78 -7.55
CA VAL A 255 18.74 -11.36 -8.52
C VAL A 255 19.59 -12.54 -8.99
N VAL A 256 19.92 -13.47 -8.10
CA VAL A 256 20.63 -14.72 -8.39
C VAL A 256 19.60 -15.84 -8.53
N ASP A 257 19.38 -16.29 -9.75
CA ASP A 257 18.32 -17.29 -10.02
C ASP A 257 18.71 -18.70 -9.56
N GLN A 258 17.73 -19.61 -9.50
CA GLN A 258 17.95 -21.01 -9.16
C GLN A 258 18.90 -21.74 -10.13
N GLN A 259 19.09 -21.21 -11.33
CA GLN A 259 20.02 -21.72 -12.33
C GLN A 259 21.45 -21.14 -12.20
N HIS A 260 21.83 -20.59 -11.05
CA HIS A 260 23.19 -20.11 -10.77
C HIS A 260 23.68 -19.05 -11.78
N ARG A 261 22.81 -18.10 -12.15
CA ARG A 261 23.15 -16.97 -13.03
C ARG A 261 22.72 -15.66 -12.39
N ILE A 262 23.57 -14.65 -12.47
CA ILE A 262 23.20 -13.28 -12.13
C ILE A 262 22.38 -12.73 -13.29
N ARG A 263 21.10 -12.43 -13.05
CA ARG A 263 20.27 -11.79 -14.06
C ARG A 263 20.48 -10.28 -13.98
N SER A 264 21.62 -9.80 -14.49
CA SER A 264 21.94 -8.37 -14.62
C SER A 264 20.85 -7.60 -15.40
N GLU A 265 20.16 -8.26 -16.32
CA GLU A 265 18.97 -7.74 -17.02
C GLU A 265 17.79 -7.31 -16.11
N ARG A 266 17.73 -7.84 -14.87
CA ARG A 266 16.70 -7.47 -13.90
C ARG A 266 17.05 -6.21 -13.11
N LEU A 267 18.31 -5.78 -13.11
CA LEU A 267 18.77 -4.56 -12.47
C LEU A 267 18.67 -3.42 -13.49
N ARG A 268 17.51 -2.77 -13.52
CA ARG A 268 17.33 -1.59 -14.38
C ARG A 268 17.92 -0.38 -13.67
N PRO A 269 18.92 0.31 -14.24
CA PRO A 269 19.38 1.59 -13.74
C PRO A 269 18.19 2.54 -13.69
N ARG A 270 17.92 3.17 -12.55
CA ARG A 270 16.82 4.12 -12.44
C ARG A 270 17.24 5.42 -13.13
N ALA A 271 16.88 5.57 -14.42
CA ALA A 271 17.10 6.79 -15.17
C ALA A 271 16.26 7.93 -14.55
N GLY A 272 16.95 8.91 -13.96
CA GLY A 272 16.35 10.10 -13.37
C GLY A 272 15.72 9.85 -11.99
N GLN A 273 16.14 10.66 -11.02
CA GLN A 273 15.52 10.78 -9.70
C GLN A 273 14.04 11.19 -9.86
N SER A 274 13.16 10.23 -10.11
CA SER A 274 11.72 10.37 -9.92
C SER A 274 11.50 10.41 -8.42
N GLY A 275 11.65 11.61 -7.86
CA GLY A 275 11.49 11.87 -6.44
C GLY A 275 10.15 11.35 -5.92
N VAL A 276 10.07 11.13 -4.61
CA VAL A 276 8.89 10.64 -3.89
C VAL A 276 7.62 11.39 -4.30
N ALA A 277 7.70 12.65 -4.75
CA ALA A 277 6.59 13.40 -5.35
C ALA A 277 5.95 12.71 -6.57
N THR A 278 6.73 12.20 -7.53
CA THR A 278 6.20 11.48 -8.70
C THR A 278 5.65 10.10 -8.33
N TRP A 279 6.24 9.41 -7.35
CA TRP A 279 5.69 8.16 -6.84
C TRP A 279 4.40 8.39 -6.04
N VAL A 280 4.36 9.39 -5.14
CA VAL A 280 3.16 9.79 -4.39
C VAL A 280 2.10 10.27 -5.35
N GLN A 281 2.42 11.09 -6.36
CA GLN A 281 1.48 11.54 -7.39
C GLN A 281 0.97 10.36 -8.24
N ALA A 282 1.81 9.40 -8.57
CA ALA A 282 1.40 8.17 -9.25
C ALA A 282 0.54 7.28 -8.35
N GLN A 283 0.76 7.27 -7.03
CA GLN A 283 0.03 6.43 -6.08
C GLN A 283 -1.29 7.07 -5.63
N THR A 284 -1.33 8.39 -5.44
CA THR A 284 -2.56 9.15 -5.18
C THR A 284 -3.44 9.18 -6.41
N SER A 285 -2.88 9.31 -7.63
CA SER A 285 -3.68 9.18 -8.85
C SER A 285 -4.23 7.77 -9.03
N LYS A 286 -3.42 6.72 -8.85
CA LYS A 286 -3.91 5.32 -8.92
C LYS A 286 -4.95 5.02 -7.84
N GLY A 287 -4.74 5.46 -6.60
CA GLY A 287 -5.69 5.32 -5.50
C GLY A 287 -7.00 6.09 -5.74
N TRP A 288 -6.91 7.30 -6.28
CA TRP A 288 -8.06 8.11 -6.68
C TRP A 288 -8.85 7.46 -7.82
N HIS A 289 -8.16 6.91 -8.83
CA HIS A 289 -8.81 6.20 -9.93
C HIS A 289 -9.47 4.89 -9.46
N ALA A 290 -8.83 4.13 -8.56
CA ALA A 290 -9.39 2.94 -7.96
C ALA A 290 -10.64 3.27 -7.12
N ALA A 291 -10.54 4.22 -6.20
CA ALA A 291 -11.66 4.68 -5.37
C ALA A 291 -12.81 5.25 -6.23
N ARG A 292 -12.50 6.02 -7.27
CA ARG A 292 -13.50 6.56 -8.22
C ARG A 292 -14.14 5.47 -9.08
N SER A 293 -13.43 4.38 -9.38
CA SER A 293 -14.00 3.23 -10.11
C SER A 293 -14.95 2.42 -9.22
N GLU A 294 -14.60 2.25 -7.94
CA GLU A 294 -15.42 1.57 -6.95
C GLU A 294 -16.68 2.37 -6.62
N MET A 295 -16.54 3.69 -6.43
CA MET A 295 -17.65 4.61 -6.24
C MET A 295 -18.61 4.61 -7.43
N ARG A 296 -18.09 4.54 -8.67
CA ARG A 296 -18.93 4.44 -9.88
C ARG A 296 -19.72 3.13 -9.92
N ARG A 297 -19.11 2.00 -9.51
CA ARG A 297 -19.78 0.70 -9.41
C ARG A 297 -20.85 0.67 -8.32
N LEU A 298 -20.60 1.32 -7.19
CA LEU A 298 -21.60 1.47 -6.13
C LEU A 298 -22.75 2.37 -6.56
N MET A 299 -22.47 3.51 -7.23
CA MET A 299 -23.51 4.39 -7.75
C MET A 299 -24.36 3.72 -8.83
N THR A 300 -23.79 2.91 -9.73
CA THR A 300 -24.60 2.15 -10.69
C THR A 300 -25.44 1.09 -10.01
N ARG A 301 -24.93 0.37 -9.01
CA ARG A 301 -25.72 -0.59 -8.21
C ARG A 301 -26.86 0.10 -7.45
N VAL A 302 -26.60 1.27 -6.86
CA VAL A 302 -27.64 2.06 -6.17
C VAL A 302 -28.67 2.60 -7.16
N ARG A 303 -28.25 3.07 -8.35
CA ARG A 303 -29.18 3.52 -9.41
C ARG A 303 -30.03 2.38 -9.98
N LEU A 304 -29.47 1.19 -10.11
CA LEU A 304 -30.19 0.00 -10.55
C LEU A 304 -31.17 -0.48 -9.46
N ALA A 305 -30.74 -0.48 -8.19
CA ALA A 305 -31.59 -0.79 -7.05
C ALA A 305 -32.71 0.25 -6.84
N SER A 306 -32.45 1.54 -7.12
CA SER A 306 -33.46 2.59 -7.05
C SER A 306 -34.45 2.51 -8.21
N ARG A 307 -34.03 2.09 -9.41
CA ARG A 307 -34.94 1.81 -10.53
C ARG A 307 -35.81 0.57 -10.28
N GLN A 308 -35.26 -0.49 -9.68
CA GLN A 308 -36.03 -1.67 -9.26
C GLN A 308 -37.04 -1.36 -8.13
N ARG A 309 -36.73 -0.41 -7.24
CA ARG A 309 -37.71 0.11 -6.26
C ARG A 309 -38.76 1.02 -6.88
N ALA A 310 -38.42 1.80 -7.91
CA ALA A 310 -39.39 2.66 -8.59
C ALA A 310 -40.41 1.87 -9.43
N SER A 311 -40.09 0.66 -9.87
CA SER A 311 -41.02 -0.26 -10.53
C SER A 311 -41.90 -1.07 -9.56
N TRP A 312 -41.65 -0.99 -8.25
CA TRP A 312 -42.47 -1.65 -7.22
C TRP A 312 -43.50 -0.65 -6.67
N GLN A 313 -44.57 -0.43 -7.44
CA GLN A 313 -45.81 0.14 -6.90
C GLN A 313 -46.64 -1.01 -6.32
N PRO A 314 -47.02 -1.00 -5.03
CA PRO A 314 -47.94 -1.99 -4.50
C PRO A 314 -49.32 -1.78 -5.14
N ALA A 315 -49.90 -2.85 -5.69
CA ALA A 315 -51.27 -2.84 -6.19
C ALA A 315 -52.24 -2.39 -5.07
N PRO A 316 -53.32 -1.64 -5.40
CA PRO A 316 -54.26 -1.16 -4.40
C PRO A 316 -54.95 -2.36 -3.72
N GLN A 317 -54.70 -2.50 -2.43
CA GLN A 317 -55.22 -3.57 -1.60
C GLN A 317 -56.71 -3.32 -1.33
N ARG A 318 -57.60 -3.89 -2.15
CA ARG A 318 -59.04 -3.87 -1.89
C ARG A 318 -59.33 -4.86 -0.75
N ARG A 319 -59.63 -4.33 0.43
CA ARG A 319 -60.08 -5.06 1.63
C ARG A 319 -61.25 -5.99 1.27
N SER A 320 -61.09 -7.29 1.49
CA SER A 320 -62.22 -8.19 1.75
C SER A 320 -61.93 -9.01 3.02
N TRP A 321 -62.64 -8.61 4.08
CA TRP A 321 -62.82 -9.38 5.30
C TRP A 321 -63.59 -10.66 4.97
N LEU A 322 -63.02 -11.83 5.27
CA LEU A 322 -63.74 -13.10 5.25
C LEU A 322 -64.09 -13.48 6.68
N GLY A 323 -65.38 -13.37 7.03
CA GLY A 323 -65.86 -13.85 8.32
C GLY A 323 -67.35 -13.58 8.59
N ARG A 324 -68.20 -14.47 8.05
CA ARG A 324 -69.46 -14.96 8.65
C ARG A 324 -70.56 -13.95 9.09
N SER A 325 -71.68 -13.98 8.38
CA SER A 325 -73.03 -14.31 8.88
C SER A 325 -74.00 -14.15 7.70
N ALA A 326 -74.60 -15.22 7.16
CA ALA A 326 -75.78 -15.89 7.71
C ALA A 326 -76.92 -14.94 8.09
N LEU A 327 -77.37 -14.06 7.18
CA LEU A 327 -78.72 -13.49 7.22
C LEU A 327 -79.10 -12.96 5.83
N GLY A 328 -80.30 -13.32 5.35
CA GLY A 328 -80.86 -12.77 4.12
C GLY A 328 -81.07 -13.77 2.97
N ARG A 329 -81.47 -15.01 3.29
CA ARG A 329 -82.08 -15.90 2.30
C ARG A 329 -83.53 -15.47 2.10
N ARG A 330 -83.93 -15.34 0.83
CA ARG A 330 -85.27 -15.00 0.30
C ARG A 330 -85.61 -13.52 0.43
N VAL A 331 -85.80 -12.88 -0.73
CA VAL A 331 -87.06 -12.24 -1.14
C VAL A 331 -86.78 -11.29 -2.33
N PHE A 332 -87.45 -11.58 -3.47
CA PHE A 332 -87.50 -10.87 -4.77
C PHE A 332 -86.24 -10.93 -5.64
N GLY A 333 -86.24 -11.45 -6.88
CA GLY A 333 -87.25 -11.41 -7.96
C GLY A 333 -86.61 -10.60 -9.09
N GLY A 334 -86.11 -11.18 -10.19
CA GLY A 334 -86.88 -11.73 -11.31
C GLY A 334 -86.65 -10.85 -12.55
N ALA A 335 -85.98 -11.37 -13.59
CA ALA A 335 -85.98 -10.95 -15.01
C ALA A 335 -84.74 -11.58 -15.71
N ALA A 336 -84.94 -12.60 -16.54
CA ALA A 336 -84.74 -12.60 -18.01
C ALA A 336 -83.24 -12.72 -18.41
N ALA A 337 -82.75 -13.85 -18.96
CA ALA A 337 -82.96 -14.42 -20.31
C ALA A 337 -82.42 -13.50 -21.44
N GLU A 338 -81.77 -14.10 -22.46
CA GLU A 338 -80.89 -13.52 -23.52
C GLU A 338 -79.44 -13.30 -23.05
N ASP A 339 -78.36 -13.89 -23.58
CA ASP A 339 -78.09 -14.48 -24.89
C ASP A 339 -76.97 -15.55 -24.77
N ASP A 340 -77.33 -16.83 -24.85
CA ASP A 340 -76.42 -17.89 -25.30
C ASP A 340 -76.50 -17.90 -26.84
N ASP A 341 -75.51 -17.35 -27.56
CA ASP A 341 -75.28 -17.73 -28.98
C ASP A 341 -74.00 -17.18 -29.67
N VAL A 342 -73.21 -16.28 -29.06
CA VAL A 342 -72.05 -15.67 -29.76
C VAL A 342 -70.72 -16.44 -29.57
N LEU A 343 -70.78 -17.67 -29.04
CA LEU A 343 -69.59 -18.48 -28.71
C LEU A 343 -69.05 -19.41 -29.82
N SER A 344 -69.66 -19.59 -31.00
CA SER A 344 -69.29 -20.74 -31.86
C SER A 344 -68.44 -20.47 -33.12
N ILE A 345 -68.20 -19.22 -33.53
CA ILE A 345 -67.61 -18.94 -34.88
C ILE A 345 -66.18 -18.38 -34.85
N SER A 346 -65.74 -17.66 -33.81
CA SER A 346 -64.46 -16.94 -33.86
C SER A 346 -63.22 -17.75 -33.45
N SER A 347 -63.40 -18.93 -32.85
CA SER A 347 -62.31 -19.80 -32.40
C SER A 347 -61.78 -20.76 -33.47
N ARG A 348 -62.44 -20.88 -34.63
CA ARG A 348 -62.03 -21.81 -35.71
C ARG A 348 -61.29 -21.17 -36.90
N LEU A 349 -61.14 -19.85 -36.92
CA LEU A 349 -60.47 -19.14 -38.03
C LEU A 349 -59.08 -18.59 -37.68
N ARG A 350 -58.66 -18.64 -36.42
CA ARG A 350 -57.32 -18.16 -36.03
C ARG A 350 -56.21 -19.21 -36.21
N ASP A 351 -56.58 -20.48 -36.28
CA ASP A 351 -55.65 -21.60 -36.46
C ASP A 351 -55.21 -21.83 -37.93
N VAL A 352 -55.68 -21.00 -38.88
CA VAL A 352 -55.38 -21.11 -40.33
C VAL A 352 -54.40 -20.02 -40.82
N MET A 353 -54.02 -19.05 -39.98
CA MET A 353 -53.08 -17.96 -40.36
C MET A 353 -51.67 -18.13 -39.75
N ILE A 354 -51.28 -19.37 -39.43
CA ILE A 354 -49.88 -19.78 -39.40
C ILE A 354 -49.46 -20.04 -40.85
N GLY A 355 -48.42 -19.37 -41.34
CA GLY A 355 -47.67 -19.81 -42.52
C GLY A 355 -47.44 -18.72 -43.56
N SER A 356 -46.53 -17.77 -43.29
CA SER A 356 -45.78 -17.10 -44.38
C SER A 356 -44.59 -16.24 -43.95
N GLU A 357 -44.38 -15.90 -42.66
CA GLU A 357 -43.30 -14.95 -42.30
C GLU A 357 -42.06 -15.58 -41.64
N ASP A 358 -42.14 -16.84 -41.19
CA ASP A 358 -40.98 -17.59 -40.67
C ASP A 358 -40.02 -18.10 -41.78
N GLU A 359 -40.28 -17.80 -43.06
CA GLU A 359 -39.57 -18.40 -44.20
C GLU A 359 -38.61 -17.45 -44.96
N MET A 360 -38.45 -16.18 -44.58
CA MET A 360 -37.63 -15.22 -45.37
C MET A 360 -36.34 -14.67 -44.73
N GLU A 361 -36.10 -14.75 -43.42
CA GLU A 361 -34.86 -14.21 -42.82
C GLU A 361 -33.81 -15.26 -42.42
N SER A 362 -34.10 -16.56 -42.53
CA SER A 362 -33.14 -17.63 -42.21
C SER A 362 -32.23 -18.08 -43.36
N VAL A 363 -32.30 -17.43 -44.54
CA VAL A 363 -31.61 -17.90 -45.77
C VAL A 363 -30.52 -16.91 -46.29
N LEU A 364 -30.42 -15.71 -45.70
CA LEU A 364 -29.56 -14.59 -46.10
C LEU A 364 -28.03 -14.79 -46.19
N SER A 365 -27.36 -15.25 -45.13
CA SER A 365 -25.89 -15.23 -45.13
C SER A 365 -25.26 -15.83 -43.86
N GLY A 366 -25.02 -17.14 -43.90
CA GLY A 366 -24.10 -17.83 -43.00
C GLY A 366 -22.62 -17.68 -43.42
N PRO A 367 -21.69 -18.25 -42.62
CA PRO A 367 -20.26 -17.92 -42.63
C PRO A 367 -19.43 -18.86 -43.53
N LEU A 368 -18.27 -18.40 -44.01
CA LEU A 368 -17.26 -19.24 -44.67
C LEU A 368 -15.86 -18.95 -44.12
N ALA A 369 -15.22 -20.01 -43.64
CA ALA A 369 -13.81 -20.14 -43.33
C ALA A 369 -13.05 -20.74 -44.52
N LEU A 370 -11.71 -20.65 -44.47
CA LEU A 370 -10.63 -21.30 -45.26
C LEU A 370 -9.67 -20.19 -45.74
N SER A 371 -8.37 -20.33 -45.94
CA SER A 371 -7.27 -21.29 -45.68
C SER A 371 -6.08 -20.75 -46.54
N ASP A 372 -4.87 -21.24 -46.31
CA ASP A 372 -3.69 -21.18 -47.21
C ASP A 372 -2.88 -19.87 -47.24
N ASP A 373 -1.64 -19.90 -46.73
CA ASP A 373 -0.37 -20.32 -47.38
C ASP A 373 0.21 -19.15 -48.20
N GLY A 374 1.49 -18.77 -48.21
CA GLY A 374 2.75 -19.40 -47.80
C GLY A 374 3.80 -18.97 -48.85
N HIS A 375 4.81 -18.16 -48.49
CA HIS A 375 6.13 -18.01 -49.16
C HIS A 375 6.91 -16.88 -48.45
N ASP A 376 8.09 -17.10 -47.85
CA ASP A 376 9.45 -17.18 -48.47
C ASP A 376 9.78 -15.95 -49.34
N ASP A 377 10.92 -15.27 -49.25
CA ASP A 377 12.26 -15.75 -48.91
C ASP A 377 13.24 -14.56 -48.73
N SER A 378 14.38 -14.84 -48.09
CA SER A 378 15.74 -14.28 -48.22
C SER A 378 16.04 -12.78 -48.56
N HIS A 379 16.94 -12.16 -47.78
CA HIS A 379 18.19 -11.56 -48.29
C HIS A 379 19.18 -11.18 -47.16
N VAL A 380 20.24 -11.97 -47.07
CA VAL A 380 21.58 -11.66 -46.53
C VAL A 380 22.55 -11.70 -47.72
N PRO A 381 23.52 -10.79 -47.82
CA PRO A 381 24.96 -11.18 -47.78
C PRO A 381 25.79 -10.15 -46.97
N ALA A 382 26.67 -10.49 -46.02
CA ALA A 382 27.96 -11.19 -46.09
C ALA A 382 29.16 -10.36 -46.63
N LEU A 383 30.19 -10.25 -45.76
CA LEU A 383 31.65 -10.16 -45.98
C LEU A 383 32.38 -8.78 -46.01
N GLY A 384 33.45 -8.69 -45.19
CA GLY A 384 34.41 -7.57 -45.01
C GLY A 384 35.45 -7.42 -46.15
N PRO A 385 36.74 -7.04 -45.95
CA PRO A 385 37.56 -6.86 -44.72
C PRO A 385 38.39 -5.54 -44.67
N GLY A 386 39.16 -5.26 -43.60
CA GLY A 386 40.39 -4.43 -43.74
C GLY A 386 40.84 -3.50 -42.59
N ARG A 387 41.80 -4.02 -41.78
CA ARG A 387 43.09 -3.41 -41.36
C ARG A 387 43.22 -2.05 -40.61
N ARG A 388 44.03 -2.15 -39.52
CA ARG A 388 45.10 -1.25 -39.01
C ARG A 388 44.60 0.01 -38.23
N GLN A 389 45.26 0.53 -37.19
CA GLN A 389 46.68 0.51 -36.79
C GLN A 389 46.85 0.91 -35.31
N SER A 390 48.03 0.60 -34.78
CA SER A 390 48.70 1.06 -33.56
C SER A 390 48.59 2.56 -33.24
N THR A 391 48.51 2.91 -31.95
CA THR A 391 49.57 3.60 -31.16
C THR A 391 49.16 3.64 -29.69
#